data_AF-A0A815JKP2-F1
#
_entry.id   AF-A0A815JKP2-F1
#
_cell.length_a   1.000
_cell.length_b   1.000
_cell.length_c   1.000
_cell.angle_alpha   90.00
_cell.angle_beta   90.00
_cell.angle_gamma   90.00
#
_symmetry.space_group_name_H-M   'P 1'
#
loop_
_entity.id
_entity.type
_entity.pdbx_description
1 polymer ?
#
loop_
_entity_poly.entity_id
_entity_poly.type
_entity_poly.pdbx_seq_one_letter_code
_entity_poly.pdbx_strand_id
1 'polypeptide(L)'
;MAILSSHIVLINHKGELSTELQNLIGMSFYAKLQLKDAPLKPKLLFILRDQIDLSNKKIFFAQLAQLKQNLNNDSQFLQISSEDELNISNDDVIPLSNAFSNDINPVFGGEVQKWRNKSFPVQIQELRKIIFRFLSTNANLSVYEDFDQVYTKLTNYWTTIDKL
;
A
#
# COMPACT_ATOMS: atom_id res chain seq x y z
N MET A 1 -7.97 0.60 -10.63
CA MET A 1 -8.22 2.05 -10.51
C MET A 1 -7.23 2.78 -9.60
N ALA A 2 -7.11 2.46 -8.31
CA ALA A 2 -6.24 3.21 -7.38
C ALA A 2 -4.78 3.38 -7.87
N ILE A 3 -4.16 2.32 -8.38
CA ILE A 3 -2.79 2.35 -8.93
C ILE A 3 -2.66 3.28 -10.16
N LEU A 4 -3.74 3.55 -10.89
CA LEU A 4 -3.70 4.38 -12.11
C LEU A 4 -3.87 5.88 -11.81
N SER A 5 -4.53 6.18 -10.70
CA SER A 5 -5.15 7.49 -10.47
C SER A 5 -4.60 8.24 -9.28
N SER A 6 -3.79 7.59 -8.44
CA SER A 6 -3.39 8.13 -7.15
C SER A 6 -1.89 8.42 -7.13
N HIS A 7 -1.49 9.52 -6.49
CA HIS A 7 -0.06 9.78 -6.20
C HIS A 7 0.49 8.81 -5.15
N ILE A 8 -0.37 8.36 -4.23
CA ILE A 8 -0.07 7.38 -3.20
C ILE A 8 -1.22 6.39 -3.07
N VAL A 9 -0.89 5.11 -2.94
CA VAL A 9 -1.84 4.03 -2.67
C VAL A 9 -1.48 3.41 -1.32
N LEU A 10 -2.42 3.44 -0.39
CA LEU A 10 -2.27 2.85 0.93
C LEU A 10 -2.74 1.40 0.90
N ILE A 11 -1.81 0.45 0.99
CA ILE A 11 -2.12 -0.98 1.04
C ILE A 11 -2.33 -1.38 2.50
N ASN A 12 -3.58 -1.35 2.95
CA ASN A 12 -3.95 -1.73 4.32
C ASN A 12 -4.23 -3.24 4.40
N HIS A 13 -3.29 -3.99 4.98
CA HIS A 13 -3.36 -5.45 5.07
C HIS A 13 -3.17 -5.92 6.51
N LYS A 14 -3.84 -7.00 6.92
CA LYS A 14 -3.67 -7.60 8.25
C LYS A 14 -2.57 -8.65 8.21
N GLY A 15 -1.66 -8.61 9.17
CA GLY A 15 -0.52 -9.52 9.20
C GLY A 15 0.56 -9.13 8.18
N GLU A 16 1.37 -10.11 7.81
CA GLU A 16 2.51 -9.95 6.90
C GLU A 16 2.09 -9.94 5.42
N LEU A 17 3.00 -9.62 4.50
CA LEU A 17 2.69 -9.60 3.06
C LEU A 17 2.44 -11.02 2.53
N SER A 18 1.16 -11.39 2.43
CA SER A 18 0.73 -12.68 1.90
C SER A 18 0.93 -12.79 0.38
N THR A 19 1.10 -14.02 -0.12
CA THR A 19 1.15 -14.30 -1.57
C THR A 19 -0.09 -13.82 -2.31
N GLU A 20 -1.27 -13.92 -1.68
CA GLU A 20 -2.52 -13.40 -2.24
C GLU A 20 -2.45 -11.89 -2.48
N LEU A 21 -1.97 -11.12 -1.50
CA LEU A 21 -1.77 -9.69 -1.68
C LEU A 21 -0.75 -9.38 -2.78
N GLN A 22 0.35 -10.13 -2.84
CA GLN A 22 1.37 -9.96 -3.89
C GLN A 22 0.76 -10.17 -5.28
N ASN A 23 -0.06 -11.21 -5.45
CA ASN A 23 -0.76 -11.50 -6.71
C ASN A 23 -1.75 -10.39 -7.09
N LEU A 24 -2.52 -9.86 -6.12
CA LEU A 24 -3.44 -8.74 -6.36
C LEU A 24 -2.71 -7.47 -6.82
N ILE A 25 -1.55 -7.19 -6.23
CA ILE A 25 -0.69 -6.07 -6.64
C ILE A 25 -0.12 -6.33 -8.04
N GLY A 26 0.36 -7.55 -8.31
CA GLY A 26 0.85 -7.97 -9.63
C GLY A 26 -0.18 -7.79 -10.74
N MET A 27 -1.42 -8.25 -10.53
CA MET A 27 -2.52 -8.05 -11.49
C MET A 27 -2.84 -6.57 -11.68
N SER A 28 -2.84 -5.78 -10.60
CA SER A 28 -3.11 -4.34 -10.69
C SER A 28 -1.99 -3.58 -11.40
N PHE A 29 -0.74 -4.01 -11.21
CA PHE A 29 0.43 -3.49 -11.92
C PHE A 29 0.36 -3.85 -13.41
N TYR A 30 0.06 -5.11 -13.73
CA TYR A 30 -0.14 -5.56 -15.11
C TYR A 30 -1.22 -4.74 -15.83
N ALA A 31 -2.37 -4.52 -15.18
CA ALA A 31 -3.44 -3.70 -15.74
C ALA A 31 -2.98 -2.25 -16.00
N LYS A 32 -2.10 -1.69 -15.15
CA LYS A 32 -1.47 -0.39 -15.40
C LYS A 32 -0.56 -0.41 -16.63
N LEU A 33 0.25 -1.45 -16.81
CA LEU A 33 1.14 -1.57 -17.98
C LEU A 33 0.38 -1.63 -19.31
N GLN A 34 -0.82 -2.20 -19.32
CA GLN A 34 -1.68 -2.20 -20.51
C GLN A 34 -2.24 -0.82 -20.83
N LEU A 35 -2.29 0.09 -19.85
CA LEU A 35 -2.78 1.46 -19.98
C LEU A 35 -1.60 2.43 -20.13
N LYS A 36 -1.01 2.46 -21.33
CA LYS A 36 0.19 3.24 -21.68
C LYS A 36 0.11 4.75 -21.36
N ASP A 37 -1.09 5.30 -21.21
CA ASP A 37 -1.32 6.74 -20.97
C ASP A 37 -1.52 7.09 -19.50
N ALA A 38 -1.34 6.16 -18.56
CA ALA A 38 -1.51 6.41 -17.13
C ALA A 38 -0.36 7.30 -16.59
N PRO A 39 -0.60 8.61 -16.33
CA PRO A 39 0.47 9.58 -16.16
C PRO A 39 1.12 9.54 -14.77
N LEU A 40 0.52 8.81 -13.82
CA LEU A 40 0.97 8.75 -12.45
C LEU A 40 1.80 7.50 -12.20
N LYS A 41 2.91 7.71 -11.50
CA LYS A 41 3.73 6.68 -10.86
C LYS A 41 3.40 6.65 -9.37
N PRO A 42 2.39 5.89 -8.93
CA PRO A 42 1.96 5.90 -7.53
C PRO A 42 3.07 5.40 -6.61
N LYS A 43 3.17 6.01 -5.42
CA LYS A 43 3.86 5.41 -4.28
C LYS A 43 2.98 4.34 -3.64
N LEU A 44 3.48 3.13 -3.43
CA LEU A 44 2.79 2.11 -2.66
C LEU A 44 3.28 2.13 -1.21
N LEU A 45 2.40 2.44 -0.26
CA LEU A 45 2.70 2.44 1.17
C LEU A 45 1.96 1.27 1.84
N PHE A 46 2.70 0.31 2.36
CA PHE A 46 2.19 -0.91 2.98
C PHE A 46 1.95 -0.70 4.47
N ILE A 47 0.68 -0.73 4.87
CA ILE A 47 0.25 -0.61 6.25
C ILE A 47 -0.09 -2.01 6.75
N LEU A 48 0.85 -2.63 7.46
CA LEU A 48 0.72 -3.99 7.98
C LEU A 48 0.11 -3.93 9.38
N ARG A 49 -1.13 -4.37 9.53
CA ARG A 49 -1.93 -4.26 10.76
C ARG A 49 -1.71 -5.45 11.67
N ASP A 50 -2.00 -5.27 12.95
CA ASP A 50 -2.00 -6.31 13.98
C ASP A 50 -0.65 -7.02 14.17
N GLN A 51 0.45 -6.27 13.99
CA GLN A 51 1.79 -6.80 14.18
C GLN A 51 2.09 -6.99 15.67
N ILE A 52 2.63 -8.16 16.02
CA ILE A 52 3.02 -8.51 17.38
C ILE A 52 4.43 -7.98 17.67
N ASP A 53 5.35 -8.13 16.72
CA ASP A 53 6.73 -7.66 16.83
C ASP A 53 7.00 -6.54 15.80
N LEU A 54 7.18 -5.32 16.31
CA LEU A 54 7.52 -4.15 15.50
C LEU A 54 9.03 -3.96 15.32
N SER A 55 9.84 -4.72 16.06
CA SER A 55 11.30 -4.57 16.06
C SER A 55 11.95 -5.28 14.86
N ASN A 56 11.31 -6.33 14.35
CA ASN A 56 11.84 -7.15 13.27
C ASN A 56 11.56 -6.58 11.87
N LYS A 57 12.12 -5.41 11.58
CA LYS A 57 11.98 -4.75 10.26
C LYS A 57 12.57 -5.57 9.10
N LYS A 58 13.52 -6.47 9.39
CA LYS A 58 14.21 -7.27 8.37
C LYS A 58 13.25 -8.22 7.64
N ILE A 59 12.27 -8.81 8.34
CA ILE A 59 11.27 -9.68 7.71
C ILE A 59 10.45 -8.89 6.68
N PHE A 60 9.97 -7.72 7.07
CA PHE A 60 9.18 -6.86 6.18
C PHE A 60 9.96 -6.40 4.95
N PHE A 61 11.26 -6.08 5.11
CA PHE A 61 12.12 -5.73 3.98
C PHE A 61 12.35 -6.91 3.03
N ALA A 62 12.55 -8.12 3.55
CA ALA A 62 12.71 -9.32 2.74
C ALA A 62 11.43 -9.62 1.94
N GLN A 63 10.26 -9.51 2.57
CA GLN A 63 8.98 -9.70 1.89
C GLN A 63 8.73 -8.66 0.79
N LEU A 64 9.08 -7.40 1.04
CA LEU A 64 8.96 -6.36 0.04
C LEU A 64 9.93 -6.58 -1.14
N ALA A 65 11.16 -7.01 -0.86
CA ALA A 65 12.14 -7.34 -1.89
C ALA A 65 11.64 -8.50 -2.77
N GLN A 66 11.05 -9.52 -2.17
CA GLN A 66 10.43 -10.64 -2.90
C GLN A 66 9.27 -10.16 -3.77
N LEU A 67 8.40 -9.28 -3.27
CA LEU A 67 7.33 -8.68 -4.07
C LEU A 67 7.91 -7.93 -5.28
N LYS A 68 8.92 -7.06 -5.08
CA LYS A 68 9.55 -6.34 -6.19
C LYS A 68 10.15 -7.28 -7.23
N GLN A 69 10.82 -8.34 -6.78
CA GLN A 69 11.37 -9.35 -7.65
C GLN A 69 10.27 -10.03 -8.47
N ASN A 70 9.16 -10.42 -7.83
CA ASN A 70 8.03 -11.03 -8.52
C ASN A 70 7.42 -10.09 -9.56
N LEU A 71 7.20 -8.81 -9.21
CA LEU A 71 6.68 -7.81 -10.15
C LEU A 71 7.59 -7.63 -11.37
N ASN A 72 8.91 -7.60 -11.18
CA ASN A 72 9.88 -7.49 -12.27
C ASN A 72 9.93 -8.75 -13.14
N ASN A 73 9.85 -9.94 -12.54
CA ASN A 73 9.79 -11.20 -13.28
C ASN A 73 8.53 -11.25 -14.14
N ASP A 74 7.39 -10.87 -13.56
CA ASP A 74 6.10 -10.87 -14.24
C ASP A 74 6.05 -9.81 -15.35
N SER A 75 6.76 -8.67 -15.24
CA SER A 75 6.81 -7.64 -16.28
C SER A 75 7.94 -7.82 -17.30
N GLN A 76 8.81 -8.83 -17.14
CA GLN A 76 9.98 -9.01 -17.99
C GLN A 76 9.63 -9.14 -19.48
N PHE A 77 8.51 -9.79 -19.79
CA PHE A 77 8.04 -9.96 -21.18
C PHE A 77 7.59 -8.64 -21.82
N LEU A 78 7.25 -7.62 -21.03
CA LEU A 78 6.89 -6.27 -21.50
C LEU A 78 8.11 -5.35 -21.64
N GLN A 79 9.29 -5.80 -21.18
CA GLN A 79 10.53 -5.00 -21.15
C GLN A 79 10.38 -3.68 -20.38
N ILE A 80 9.46 -3.62 -19.41
CA ILE A 80 9.21 -2.46 -18.56
C ILE A 80 9.62 -2.81 -17.12
N SER A 81 10.40 -1.94 -16.49
CA SER A 81 10.76 -2.08 -15.08
C SER A 81 9.59 -1.66 -14.19
N SER A 82 9.32 -2.42 -13.12
CA SER A 82 8.35 -1.98 -12.11
C SER A 82 8.76 -0.66 -11.45
N GLU A 83 10.06 -0.38 -11.42
CA GLU A 83 10.60 0.86 -10.89
C GLU A 83 10.29 2.07 -11.75
N ASP A 84 9.89 1.92 -13.01
CA ASP A 84 9.49 3.04 -13.87
C ASP A 84 8.04 3.47 -13.60
N GLU A 85 7.21 2.51 -13.18
CA GLU A 85 5.75 2.63 -13.14
C GLU A 85 5.17 2.69 -11.73
N LEU A 86 5.89 2.14 -10.75
CA LEU A 86 5.54 2.16 -9.33
C LEU A 86 6.70 2.72 -8.52
N ASN A 87 6.40 3.47 -7.47
CA ASN A 87 7.39 3.87 -6.47
C ASN A 87 7.23 3.01 -5.22
N ILE A 88 8.19 2.12 -5.00
CA ILE A 88 8.23 1.21 -3.86
C ILE A 88 9.62 1.29 -3.24
N SER A 89 9.73 1.79 -2.01
CA SER A 89 10.95 1.84 -1.21
C SER A 89 10.88 0.88 -0.02
N ASN A 90 12.03 0.44 0.50
CA ASN A 90 12.09 -0.39 1.69
C ASN A 90 11.47 0.30 2.91
N ASP A 91 11.53 1.63 2.97
CA ASP A 91 10.92 2.43 4.02
C ASP A 91 9.38 2.56 3.90
N ASP A 92 8.79 1.93 2.88
CA ASP A 92 7.36 2.04 2.60
C ASP A 92 6.52 0.97 3.30
N VAL A 93 7.13 0.20 4.21
CA VAL A 93 6.40 -0.73 5.09
C VAL A 93 6.26 -0.14 6.48
N ILE A 94 5.02 0.13 6.87
CA ILE A 94 4.63 0.68 8.16
C ILE A 94 3.88 -0.38 8.96
N PRO A 95 4.57 -1.13 9.84
CA PRO A 95 3.91 -2.06 10.74
C PRO A 95 3.17 -1.30 11.85
N LEU A 96 1.92 -1.68 12.07
CA LEU A 96 1.05 -1.16 13.12
C LEU A 96 0.71 -2.27 14.10
N SER A 97 0.81 -1.94 15.39
CA SER A 97 0.29 -2.80 16.44
C SER A 97 -1.23 -2.93 16.37
N ASN A 98 -1.79 -3.91 17.09
CA ASN A 98 -3.24 -4.02 17.23
C ASN A 98 -3.78 -2.79 17.98
N ALA A 99 -4.92 -2.25 17.54
CA ALA A 99 -5.62 -1.14 18.20
C ALA A 99 -6.12 -1.51 19.61
N PHE A 100 -6.30 -2.79 19.88
CA PHE A 100 -6.73 -3.33 21.16
C PHE A 100 -5.71 -4.33 21.72
N SER A 101 -5.53 -4.27 23.02
CA SER A 101 -4.78 -5.25 23.81
C SER A 101 -5.77 -6.16 24.52
N ASN A 102 -5.46 -7.44 24.58
CA ASN A 102 -6.19 -8.42 25.37
C ASN A 102 -5.31 -8.77 26.57
N ASP A 103 -5.89 -8.78 27.77
CA ASP A 103 -5.23 -9.25 28.97
C ASP A 103 -6.16 -10.20 29.73
N ILE A 104 -5.60 -11.16 30.44
CA ILE A 104 -6.38 -12.09 31.27
C ILE A 104 -6.58 -11.40 32.61
N ASN A 105 -7.83 -11.13 32.98
CA ASN A 105 -8.10 -10.52 34.27
C ASN A 105 -8.14 -11.60 35.37
N PRO A 106 -7.16 -11.62 36.29
CA PRO A 106 -7.11 -12.65 37.34
C PRO A 106 -8.21 -12.48 38.39
N VAL A 107 -8.85 -11.31 38.47
CA VAL A 107 -9.90 -10.99 39.45
C VAL A 107 -11.28 -11.49 39.01
N PHE A 108 -11.55 -11.53 37.70
CA PHE A 108 -12.82 -12.02 37.13
C PHE A 108 -12.68 -13.43 36.55
N GLY A 109 -12.05 -14.35 37.29
CA GLY A 109 -12.01 -15.77 36.90
C GLY A 109 -11.25 -16.07 35.60
N GLY A 110 -10.32 -15.20 35.18
CA GLY A 110 -9.53 -15.40 33.96
C GLY A 110 -10.23 -14.95 32.67
N GLU A 111 -11.27 -14.13 32.75
CA GLU A 111 -11.89 -13.55 31.57
C GLU A 111 -10.92 -12.65 30.77
N VAL A 112 -11.04 -12.68 29.45
CA VAL A 112 -10.24 -11.83 28.55
C VAL A 112 -10.81 -10.41 28.56
N GLN A 113 -10.07 -9.49 29.16
CA GLN A 113 -10.39 -8.08 29.13
C GLN A 113 -9.75 -7.41 27.91
N LYS A 114 -10.56 -6.69 27.13
CA LYS A 114 -10.07 -5.88 25.99
C LYS A 114 -9.94 -4.43 26.39
N TRP A 115 -8.79 -3.82 26.10
CA TRP A 115 -8.54 -2.40 26.34
C TRP A 115 -7.79 -1.77 25.18
N ARG A 116 -7.82 -0.45 25.08
CA ARG A 116 -7.19 0.28 23.97
C ARG A 116 -5.67 0.21 24.11
N ASN A 117 -5.00 -0.16 23.03
CA ASN A 117 -3.54 -0.09 22.97
C ASN A 117 -3.10 1.38 22.97
N LYS A 118 -2.33 1.78 23.99
CA LYS A 118 -1.88 3.17 24.17
C LYS A 118 -0.90 3.64 23.09
N SER A 119 -0.15 2.71 22.48
CA SER A 119 0.84 3.04 21.44
C SER A 119 0.21 3.24 20.05
N PHE A 120 -0.96 2.64 19.81
CA PHE A 120 -1.61 2.67 18.50
C PHE A 120 -1.97 4.09 18.02
N PRO A 121 -2.57 4.99 18.82
CA PRO A 121 -2.83 6.36 18.40
C PRO A 121 -1.57 7.13 17.98
N VAL A 122 -0.45 6.91 18.66
CA VAL A 122 0.84 7.54 18.33
C VAL A 122 1.35 7.03 16.98
N GLN A 123 1.27 5.72 16.74
CA GLN A 123 1.64 5.11 15.46
C GLN A 123 0.79 5.66 14.29
N ILE A 124 -0.51 5.85 14.51
CA ILE A 124 -1.41 6.46 13.51
C ILE A 124 -1.05 7.93 13.25
N GLN A 125 -0.67 8.68 14.28
CA GLN A 125 -0.23 10.07 14.10
C GLN A 125 1.05 10.14 13.24
N GLU A 126 2.01 9.25 13.48
CA GLU A 126 3.23 9.16 12.66
C GLU A 126 2.93 8.75 11.21
N LEU A 127 2.06 7.76 11.01
CA LEU A 127 1.60 7.38 9.67
C LEU A 127 0.99 8.57 8.91
N ARG A 128 0.13 9.35 9.59
CA ARG A 128 -0.46 10.57 8.99
C ARG A 128 0.62 11.56 8.58
N LYS A 129 1.62 11.83 9.43
CA LYS A 129 2.74 12.73 9.10
C LYS A 129 3.50 12.26 7.87
N ILE A 130 3.78 10.97 7.76
CA ILE A 130 4.47 10.38 6.61
C ILE A 130 3.67 10.62 5.32
N ILE A 131 2.35 10.34 5.34
CA ILE A 131 1.47 10.51 4.18
C ILE A 131 1.41 11.97 3.74
N PHE A 132 1.11 12.89 4.66
CA PHE A 132 0.97 14.30 4.33
C PHE A 132 2.29 14.93 3.89
N ARG A 133 3.42 14.53 4.48
CA ARG A 133 4.75 14.97 4.02
C ARG A 133 5.03 14.49 2.59
N PHE A 134 4.71 13.24 2.27
CA PHE A 134 4.88 12.73 0.92
C PHE A 134 4.03 13.54 -0.08
N LEU A 135 2.75 13.75 0.23
CA LEU A 135 1.83 14.51 -0.62
C LEU A 135 2.30 15.95 -0.83
N SER A 136 2.75 16.64 0.22
CA SER A 136 3.22 18.03 0.09
C SER A 136 4.45 18.18 -0.79
N THR A 137 5.27 17.14 -0.91
CA THR A 137 6.56 17.21 -1.63
C THR A 137 6.49 16.61 -3.03
N ASN A 138 5.62 15.61 -3.25
CA ASN A 138 5.64 14.78 -4.46
C ASN A 138 4.31 14.73 -5.20
N ALA A 139 3.23 15.32 -4.67
CA ALA A 139 1.97 15.37 -5.41
C ALA A 139 2.16 16.25 -6.65
N ASN A 140 2.19 15.59 -7.81
CA ASN A 140 2.22 16.28 -9.09
C ASN A 140 0.82 16.79 -9.42
N LEU A 141 0.56 18.04 -9.05
CA LEU A 141 -0.74 18.69 -9.23
C LEU A 141 -1.00 19.09 -10.69
N SER A 142 0.00 19.08 -11.57
CA SER A 142 -0.18 19.44 -12.98
C SER A 142 -0.60 18.27 -13.87
N VAL A 143 -0.66 17.04 -13.34
CA VAL A 143 -1.06 15.84 -14.10
C VAL A 143 -2.53 15.87 -14.50
N TYR A 144 -3.36 16.47 -13.68
CA TYR A 144 -4.77 16.67 -13.93
C TYR A 144 -5.11 18.12 -13.62
N GLU A 145 -5.54 18.88 -14.62
CA GLU A 145 -5.79 20.32 -14.49
C GLU A 145 -7.08 20.61 -13.71
N ASP A 146 -8.08 19.74 -13.86
CA ASP A 146 -9.37 19.84 -13.18
C ASP A 146 -10.00 18.45 -12.90
N PHE A 147 -11.11 18.45 -12.17
CA PHE A 147 -11.83 17.24 -11.81
C PHE A 147 -12.50 16.53 -12.99
N ASP A 148 -12.91 17.25 -14.04
CA ASP A 148 -13.59 16.68 -15.20
C ASP A 148 -12.59 15.86 -16.04
N GLN A 149 -11.36 16.33 -16.18
CA GLN A 149 -10.26 15.59 -16.79
C GLN A 149 -9.92 14.32 -16.00
N VAL A 150 -9.87 14.41 -14.66
CA VAL A 150 -9.69 13.21 -13.81
C VAL A 150 -10.80 12.22 -14.10
N TYR A 151 -12.06 12.64 -13.99
CA TYR A 151 -13.22 11.76 -14.15
C TYR A 151 -13.27 11.10 -15.54
N THR A 152 -12.99 11.88 -16.59
CA THR A 152 -12.94 11.39 -17.98
C THR A 152 -11.84 10.34 -18.15
N LYS A 153 -10.62 10.60 -17.66
CA LYS A 153 -9.52 9.63 -17.73
C LYS A 153 -9.83 8.35 -16.93
N LEU A 154 -10.39 8.48 -15.73
CA LEU A 154 -10.78 7.31 -14.93
C LEU A 154 -11.85 6.47 -15.61
N THR A 155 -12.84 7.11 -16.22
CA THR A 155 -13.88 6.43 -16.98
C THR A 155 -13.28 5.68 -18.16
N ASN A 156 -12.37 6.33 -18.92
CA ASN A 156 -11.69 5.69 -20.04
C ASN A 156 -10.88 4.47 -19.57
N TYR A 157 -10.07 4.61 -18.52
CA TYR A 157 -9.32 3.48 -17.95
C TYR A 157 -10.23 2.34 -17.51
N TRP A 158 -11.34 2.65 -16.85
CA TRP A 158 -12.32 1.66 -16.46
C TRP A 158 -12.88 0.91 -17.67
N THR A 159 -13.34 1.62 -18.70
CA THR A 159 -13.88 1.00 -19.92
C THR A 159 -12.85 0.17 -20.69
N THR A 160 -11.57 0.55 -20.65
CA THR A 160 -10.51 -0.24 -21.26
C THR A 160 -10.25 -1.51 -20.48
N ILE A 161 -10.18 -1.43 -19.14
CA ILE A 161 -9.98 -2.61 -18.28
C ILE A 161 -11.15 -3.58 -18.39
N ASP A 162 -12.39 -3.08 -18.45
CA ASP A 162 -13.59 -3.92 -18.58
C ASP A 162 -13.64 -4.71 -19.90
N LYS A 163 -12.89 -4.27 -20.91
CA LYS A 163 -12.78 -4.92 -22.22
C LYS A 163 -11.59 -5.88 -22.35
N LEU A 164 -10.71 -5.96 -21.35
CA LEU A 164 -9.59 -6.91 -21.29
C LEU A 164 -10.07 -8.26 -20.76
#